data_AF-K9WPV6-F1
#
_entry.id   AF-K9WPV6-F1
#
_cell.length_a   1.000
_cell.length_b   1.000
_cell.length_c   1.000
_cell.angle_alpha   90.00
_cell.angle_beta   90.00
_cell.angle_gamma   90.00
#
_symmetry.space_group_name_H-M   'P 1'
#
loop_
_entity.id
_entity.type
_entity.pdbx_description
1 polymer ?
#
loop_
_entity_poly.entity_id
_entity_poly.type
_entity_poly.pdbx_seq_one_letter_code
_entity_poly.pdbx_strand_id
1 'polypeptide(L)' 'MRHLWQYVGASGNFMGNKNHRKAIRSLNARIAEHQEKIRLEYEKNFPDEGLIRHWENEICAFDKGIQQALKRLGK' A
#
# COMPACT_ATOMS: atom_id res chain seq x y z
N MET A 1 15.40 10.57 -0.89
CA MET A 1 14.40 9.55 -0.50
C MET A 1 13.35 9.45 -1.60
N ARG A 2 13.61 8.68 -2.66
CA ARG A 2 12.71 8.50 -3.82
C ARG A 2 12.75 7.02 -4.18
N HIS A 3 11.96 6.13 -3.58
CA HIS A 3 11.97 4.72 -4.01
C HIS A 3 10.76 3.88 -3.54
N LEU A 4 9.53 4.40 -3.60
CA LEU A 4 8.31 3.63 -3.27
C LEU A 4 7.17 3.86 -4.28
N TRP A 5 7.45 3.81 -5.58
CA TRP A 5 6.44 3.92 -6.66
C TRP A 5 6.33 2.67 -7.55
N GLN A 6 6.79 1.51 -7.08
CA GLN A 6 6.49 0.24 -7.73
C GLN A 6 5.49 -0.49 -6.86
N TYR A 7 4.24 -0.64 -7.32
CA TYR A 7 3.37 -1.81 -7.14
C TYR A 7 1.92 -1.41 -7.48
N VAL A 8 1.67 -1.09 -8.75
CA VAL A 8 0.30 -1.05 -9.30
C VAL A 8 0.23 -2.10 -10.40
N GLY A 9 -0.43 -3.22 -10.11
CA GLY A 9 -0.88 -4.18 -11.13
C GLY A 9 -0.33 -5.60 -11.00
N ALA A 10 -1.08 -6.49 -10.34
CA ALA A 10 -1.08 -7.92 -10.65
C ALA A 10 -2.35 -8.63 -10.12
N SER A 11 -3.20 -9.03 -11.06
CA SER A 11 -4.41 -9.84 -10.93
C SER A 11 -4.09 -11.34 -10.73
N GLY A 12 -5.00 -12.13 -10.12
CA GLY A 12 -4.90 -13.61 -10.12
C GLY A 12 -5.56 -14.37 -8.94
N ASN A 13 -6.52 -15.25 -9.27
CA ASN A 13 -7.41 -16.07 -8.42
C ASN A 13 -6.74 -17.30 -7.73
N PHE A 14 -7.42 -17.90 -6.73
CA PHE A 14 -7.60 -19.35 -6.40
C PHE A 14 -7.78 -19.69 -4.89
N MET A 15 -8.64 -20.68 -4.60
CA MET A 15 -9.70 -20.60 -3.56
C MET A 15 -9.37 -21.02 -2.11
N GLY A 16 -8.20 -21.58 -1.77
CA GLY A 16 -7.80 -21.85 -0.36
C GLY A 16 -6.99 -20.72 0.29
N ASN A 17 -6.34 -19.91 -0.57
CA ASN A 17 -5.54 -18.72 -0.26
C ASN A 17 -6.35 -17.42 -0.32
N LYS A 18 -7.69 -17.51 -0.44
CA LYS A 18 -8.58 -16.38 -0.70
C LYS A 18 -8.54 -15.31 0.38
N ASN A 19 -8.50 -15.69 1.65
CA ASN A 19 -8.62 -14.72 2.75
C ASN A 19 -7.37 -13.85 2.83
N HIS A 20 -6.18 -14.45 2.80
CA HIS A 20 -4.92 -13.71 2.77
C HIS A 20 -4.75 -12.92 1.48
N ARG A 21 -5.14 -13.48 0.32
CA ARG A 21 -5.13 -12.73 -0.95
C ARG A 21 -6.13 -11.58 -0.96
N LYS A 22 -7.31 -11.73 -0.36
CA LYS A 22 -8.32 -10.67 -0.22
C LYS A 22 -7.82 -9.58 0.73
N ALA A 23 -7.18 -9.95 1.84
CA ALA A 23 -6.52 -9.02 2.74
C ALA A 23 -5.42 -8.23 2.02
N ILE A 24 -4.54 -8.91 1.27
CA ILE A 24 -3.48 -8.26 0.47
C ILE A 24 -4.09 -7.29 -0.54
N ARG A 25 -5.14 -7.69 -1.28
CA ARG A 25 -5.82 -6.81 -2.24
C ARG A 25 -6.43 -5.57 -1.57
N SER A 26 -7.08 -5.74 -0.42
CA SER A 26 -7.66 -4.64 0.35
C SER A 26 -6.58 -3.68 0.87
N LEU A 27 -5.49 -4.22 1.41
CA LEU A 27 -4.35 -3.43 1.88
C LEU A 27 -3.67 -2.68 0.72
N ASN A 28 -3.49 -3.34 -0.44
CA ASN A 28 -2.96 -2.70 -1.64
C ASN A 28 -3.85 -1.56 -2.14
N ALA A 29 -5.17 -1.72 -2.13
CA ALA A 29 -6.09 -0.64 -2.50
C ALA A 29 -5.94 0.57 -1.57
N ARG A 30 -5.86 0.33 -0.26
CA ARG A 30 -5.62 1.39 0.74
C ARG A 30 -4.26 2.06 0.56
N ILE A 31 -3.21 1.30 0.26
CA ILE A 31 -1.88 1.86 -0.05
C ILE A 31 -1.97 2.78 -1.27
N ALA A 32 -2.63 2.33 -2.35
CA ALA A 32 -2.79 3.13 -3.55
C ALA A 32 -3.56 4.43 -3.29
N GLU A 33 -4.63 4.39 -2.49
CA GLU A 33 -5.36 5.60 -2.08
C GLU A 33 -4.47 6.58 -1.30
N HIS A 34 -3.62 6.10 -0.40
CA HIS A 34 -2.70 6.95 0.36
C HIS A 34 -1.58 7.50 -0.51
N GLN A 35 -1.04 6.69 -1.44
CA GLN A 35 -0.03 7.14 -2.40
C GLN A 35 -0.58 8.25 -3.31
N GLU A 36 -1.83 8.14 -3.74
CA GLU A 36 -2.47 9.19 -4.55
C GLU A 36 -2.70 10.46 -3.72
N LYS A 37 -3.15 10.35 -2.47
CA LYS A 37 -3.26 11.51 -1.56
C LYS A 37 -1.92 12.20 -1.36
N ILE A 38 -0.85 11.45 -1.13
CA ILE A 38 0.52 11.98 -0.99
C ILE A 38 0.93 12.69 -2.29
N ARG A 39 0.67 12.09 -3.44
CA ARG A 39 0.99 12.69 -4.75
C ARG A 39 0.29 14.03 -4.94
N LEU A 40 -1.02 14.07 -4.73
CA LEU A 40 -1.82 15.30 -4.84
C LEU A 40 -1.37 16.37 -3.84
N GLU A 41 -0.95 15.96 -2.63
CA GLU A 41 -0.41 16.89 -1.63
C GLU A 41 0.92 17.50 -2.08
N TYR A 42 1.82 16.70 -2.66
CA TYR A 42 3.09 17.19 -3.23
C TYR A 42 2.91 18.11 -4.44
N GLU A 43 1.78 18.02 -5.16
CA GLU A 43 1.46 18.93 -6.26
C GLU A 43 0.97 20.31 -5.79
N LYS A 44 0.68 20.48 -4.50
CA LYS A 44 0.33 21.79 -3.93
C LYS A 44 1.55 22.69 -3.80
N ASN A 45 1.32 24.01 -3.85
CA ASN A 45 2.36 25.02 -3.65
C ASN A 45 2.99 24.96 -2.25
N PHE A 46 2.24 24.51 -1.25
CA PHE A 46 2.69 24.32 0.13
C PHE A 46 2.22 22.94 0.61
N PRO A 47 3.01 21.88 0.38
CA PRO A 47 2.66 20.54 0.84
C PRO A 47 2.70 20.45 2.36
N ASP A 48 1.74 19.75 2.95
CA ASP A 48 1.78 19.43 4.38
C ASP A 48 2.65 18.18 4.61
N GLU A 49 3.92 18.40 4.94
CA GLU A 49 4.86 17.31 5.25
C GLU A 49 4.43 16.46 6.45
N GLY A 50 3.70 17.03 7.41
CA GLY A 50 3.18 16.30 8.57
C GLY A 50 2.11 15.29 8.16
N LEU A 51 1.20 15.72 7.29
CA LEU A 51 0.15 14.88 6.72
C LEU A 51 0.72 13.80 5.79
N ILE A 52 1.70 14.16 4.95
CA ILE A 52 2.41 13.21 4.09
C ILE A 52 3.09 12.14 4.95
N ARG A 53 3.83 12.53 5.99
CA ARG A 53 4.52 11.58 6.87
C ARG A 53 3.54 10.68 7.63
N HIS A 54 2.36 11.20 7.98
CA HIS A 54 1.29 10.39 8.56
C HIS A 54 0.85 9.27 7.59
N TRP A 55 0.54 9.63 6.35
CA TRP A 55 0.14 8.65 5.33
C TRP A 55 1.26 7.67 4.95
N GLU A 56 2.52 8.11 4.93
CA GLU A 56 3.68 7.22 4.72
C GLU A 56 3.80 6.18 5.84
N ASN A 57 3.58 6.58 7.10
CA ASN A 57 3.58 5.66 8.23
C ASN A 57 2.45 4.62 8.12
N GLU A 58 1.26 5.04 7.69
CA GLU A 58 0.14 4.12 7.43
C GLU A 58 0.46 3.15 6.30
N ILE A 59 1.04 3.62 5.19
CA ILE A 59 1.50 2.77 4.09
C ILE A 59 2.51 1.72 4.60
N CYS A 60 3.48 2.13 5.42
CA CYS A 60 4.46 1.21 6.01
C CYS A 60 3.80 0.14 6.89
N ALA A 61 2.77 0.50 7.67
CA ALA A 61 2.01 -0.44 8.47
C ALA A 61 1.22 -1.43 7.60
N PHE A 62 0.57 -0.95 6.54
CA PHE A 62 -0.16 -1.81 5.60
C PHE A 62 0.77 -2.75 4.83
N ASP A 63 1.94 -2.27 4.41
CA ASP A 63 2.94 -3.05 3.71
C ASP A 63 3.46 -4.21 4.60
N LYS A 64 3.74 -3.96 5.87
CA LYS A 64 4.07 -5.02 6.84
C LYS A 64 2.94 -6.06 6.95
N GLY A 65 1.68 -5.63 6.94
CA GLY A 65 0.52 -6.53 6.92
C GLY A 65 0.48 -7.41 5.66
N ILE A 66 0.82 -6.84 4.50
CA ILE A 66 0.93 -7.56 3.23
C ILE A 66 2.07 -8.58 3.29
N GLN A 67 3.26 -8.18 3.73
CA GLN A 67 4.42 -9.08 3.85
C GLN A 67 4.13 -10.28 4.75
N GLN A 68 3.45 -10.05 5.89
CA GLN A 68 3.03 -11.14 6.77
C GLN A 68 2.01 -12.07 6.10
N ALA A 69 1.06 -11.51 5.35
CA ALA A 69 0.09 -12.31 4.60
C ALA A 69 0.76 -13.10 3.46
N LEU A 70 1.76 -12.53 2.79
CA LEU A 70 2.56 -13.19 1.75
C LEU A 70 3.38 -14.35 2.32
N LYS A 71 4.04 -14.14 3.47
CA LYS A 71 4.80 -15.19 4.17
C LYS A 71 3.91 -16.40 4.49
N ARG A 72 2.66 -16.17 4.90
CA ARG A 72 1.67 -17.24 5.15
C ARG A 72 1.18 -17.93 3.89
N LEU A 73 1.32 -17.29 2.73
CA LEU A 73 1.04 -17.87 1.41
C LEU A 73 2.24 -18.66 0.85
N GLY A 74 3.37 -18.71 1.58
CA GLY A 74 4.62 -19.32 1.11
C GLY A 74 5.34 -18.51 0.05
N LYS A 75 5.13 -17.19 0.02
CA LYS A 75 5.79 -16.23 -0.88
C LYS A 75 6.67 -15.26 -0.11
#